data_AF-A0A382V375-F1
#
_entry.id   AF-A0A382V375-F1
#
_cell.length_a   1.000
_cell.length_b   1.000
_cell.length_c   1.000
_cell.angle_alpha   90.00
_cell.angle_beta   90.00
_cell.angle_gamma   90.00
#
_symmetry.space_group_name_H-M   'P 1'
#
loop_
_entity.id
_entity.type
_entity.pdbx_description
1 polymer ?
#
loop_
_entity_poly.entity_id
_entity_poly.type
_entity_poly.pdbx_seq_one_letter_code
_entity_poly.pdbx_strand_id
1 'polypeptide(L)' 'MPRANSSVPRRKKHKKIIKQAKGYFGTGKSNYRTAKDAVQRALQYAY' A
#
# COMPACT_ATOMS: atom_id res chain seq x y z
N MET A 1 -26.87 -12.40 -14.22
CA MET A 1 -25.45 -12.67 -13.92
C MET A 1 -25.14 -12.21 -12.50
N PRO A 2 -24.46 -12.99 -11.64
CA PRO A 2 -24.08 -12.54 -10.30
C PRO A 2 -22.98 -11.47 -10.36
N ARG A 3 -23.03 -10.46 -9.47
CA ARG A 3 -22.02 -9.39 -9.37
C ARG A 3 -20.85 -9.83 -8.49
N ALA A 4 -19.64 -9.84 -9.04
CA ALA A 4 -18.43 -10.10 -8.26
C ALA A 4 -18.06 -8.89 -7.36
N ASN A 5 -17.88 -9.14 -6.07
CA ASN A 5 -17.52 -8.12 -5.08
C ASN A 5 -16.00 -8.08 -4.82
N SER A 6 -15.40 -6.89 -4.78
CA SER A 6 -13.95 -6.70 -4.67
C SER A 6 -13.46 -6.04 -3.36
N SER A 7 -14.35 -5.85 -2.38
CA SER A 7 -14.05 -5.18 -1.11
C SER A 7 -12.91 -5.86 -0.31
N VAL A 8 -13.01 -7.19 -0.13
CA VAL A 8 -12.03 -7.99 0.62
C VAL A 8 -10.65 -8.05 -0.08
N PRO A 9 -10.53 -8.43 -1.37
CA PRO A 9 -9.23 -8.48 -2.03
C PRO A 9 -8.55 -7.10 -2.09
N ARG A 10 -9.31 -6.01 -2.27
CA ARG A 10 -8.76 -4.64 -2.21
C ARG A 10 -8.16 -4.32 -0.84
N ARG A 11 -8.88 -4.63 0.26
CA ARG A 11 -8.39 -4.39 1.62
C ARG A 11 -7.11 -5.18 1.92
N LYS A 12 -7.01 -6.43 1.45
CA LYS A 12 -5.80 -7.25 1.60
C LYS A 12 -4.59 -6.62 0.88
N LYS A 13 -4.76 -6.16 -0.36
CA LYS A 13 -3.70 -5.48 -1.12
C LYS A 13 -3.21 -4.21 -0.43
N HIS A 14 -4.13 -3.39 0.08
CA HIS A 14 -3.76 -2.15 0.77
C HIS A 14 -2.94 -2.41 2.05
N LYS A 15 -3.36 -3.40 2.86
CA LYS A 15 -2.64 -3.78 4.08
C LYS A 15 -1.22 -4.29 3.79
N LYS A 16 -0.98 -4.95 2.65
CA LYS A 16 0.36 -5.43 2.26
C LYS A 16 1.34 -4.26 2.08
N ILE A 17 0.94 -3.23 1.33
CA ILE A 17 1.76 -2.04 1.09
C ILE A 17 1.98 -1.25 2.40
N ILE A 18 0.93 -1.05 3.20
CA ILE A 18 1.05 -0.35 4.48
C ILE A 18 1.99 -1.09 5.44
N LYS A 19 1.99 -2.43 5.42
CA LYS A 19 2.93 -3.24 6.21
C LYS A 19 4.39 -3.03 5.77
N GLN A 20 4.63 -2.84 4.47
CA GLN A 20 5.97 -2.56 3.93
C GLN A 20 6.42 -1.13 4.25
N ALA A 21 5.50 -0.17 4.29
CA ALA A 21 5.77 1.24 4.58
C ALA A 21 5.92 1.57 6.08
N LYS A 22 5.97 0.55 6.97
CA LYS A 22 6.18 0.76 8.40
C LYS A 22 7.51 1.46 8.63
N GLY A 23 7.50 2.48 9.49
CA GLY A 23 8.68 3.30 9.79
C GLY A 23 8.77 4.58 8.95
N TYR A 24 7.97 4.75 7.90
CA TYR A 24 7.92 6.01 7.16
C TYR A 24 7.28 7.13 8.00
N PHE A 25 7.74 8.36 7.76
CA PHE A 25 7.25 9.54 8.49
C PHE A 25 5.84 9.96 8.03
N GLY A 26 5.05 10.52 8.95
CA GLY A 26 3.75 11.12 8.65
C GLY A 26 2.75 10.18 7.98
N THR A 27 2.17 10.63 6.86
CA THR A 27 1.17 9.87 6.08
C THR A 27 1.79 8.74 5.25
N GLY A 28 3.12 8.67 5.15
CA GLY A 28 3.83 7.61 4.44
C GLY A 28 3.64 6.21 5.03
N LYS A 29 3.30 6.10 6.32
CA LYS A 29 3.08 4.81 7.02
C LYS A 29 1.61 4.39 7.17
N SER A 30 0.65 5.27 6.85
CA SER A 30 -0.78 5.05 7.15
C SER A 30 -1.69 5.13 5.93
N ASN A 31 -1.47 6.11 5.06
CA ASN A 31 -2.30 6.33 3.88
C ASN A 31 -1.79 5.48 2.71
N TYR A 32 -2.68 4.67 2.11
CA TYR A 32 -2.29 3.72 1.06
C TYR A 32 -1.63 4.37 -0.17
N ARG A 33 -2.16 5.52 -0.63
CA ARG A 33 -1.64 6.20 -1.83
C ARG A 33 -0.21 6.69 -1.61
N THR A 34 0.02 7.43 -0.52
CA THR A 34 1.34 7.93 -0.14
C THR A 34 2.31 6.81 0.21
N ALA A 35 1.86 5.77 0.92
CA ALA A 35 2.66 4.59 1.23
C ALA A 35 3.12 3.87 -0.04
N LYS A 36 2.24 3.72 -1.04
CA LYS A 36 2.59 3.10 -2.33
C LYS A 36 3.69 3.88 -3.04
N ASP A 37 3.53 5.19 -3.16
CA ASP A 37 4.50 6.04 -3.87
C ASP A 37 5.86 6.05 -3.14
N ALA A 38 5.83 6.12 -1.80
CA ALA A 38 7.03 6.08 -0.97
C ALA A 38 7.77 4.73 -1.08
N VAL A 39 7.04 3.61 -1.00
CA VAL A 39 7.63 2.26 -1.15
C VAL A 39 8.23 2.10 -2.54
N GLN A 40 7.56 2.58 -3.59
CA GLN A 40 8.07 2.48 -4.96
C GLN A 40 9.38 3.27 -5.15
N ARG A 41 9.46 4.49 -4.61
CA ARG A 41 10.70 5.28 -4.63
C ARG A 41 11.81 4.62 -3.82
N ALA A 42 11.50 4.11 -2.64
CA ALA A 42 12.48 3.40 -1.81
C ALA A 42 13.03 2.14 -2.49
N LEU A 43 12.19 1.38 -3.19
CA LEU A 43 12.63 0.22 -3.98
C LEU A 43 13.54 0.63 -5.14
N GLN A 44 13.26 1.77 -5.78
CA GLN A 44 14.12 2.31 -6.83
C GLN A 44 15.49 2.76 -6.29
N TYR A 45 15.56 3.33 -5.09
CA TYR A 45 16.82 3.72 -4.46
C TYR A 45 17.60 2.56 -3.83
N ALA A 46 16.95 1.42 -3.60
CA ALA A 46 17.60 0.23 -3.05
C ALA A 46 18.40 -0.56 -4.11
N TYR A 47 18.19 -0.24 -5.40
CA TYR A 47 18.96 -0.76 -6.53
C TYR A 47 20.07 0.23 -6.89
#